data_AF-A0A0E3WBG6-F1
#
_entry.id   AF-A0A0E3WBG6-F1
#
_cell.length_a   1.000
_cell.length_b   1.000
_cell.length_c   1.000
_cell.angle_alpha   90.00
_cell.angle_beta   90.00
_cell.angle_gamma   90.00
#
_symmetry.space_group_name_H-M   'P 1'
#
loop_
_entity.id
_entity.type
_entity.pdbx_description
1 polymer ?
#
loop_
_entity_poly.entity_id
_entity_poly.type
_entity_poly.pdbx_seq_one_letter_code
_entity_poly.pdbx_strand_id
1 'polypeptide(L)'
;MNAVENTFHGDIDYAMLHKIYESPDTEFNERRYSPAVCTGINIQKINGNPDLSKASTSYVERQNLTMRMGMRRYTRLTNAFSKKVENLAHAVSLHYMAYNFARPHGTLTKANNGRKTTPGMAAGISNRVWTYRDIAALLD
;
A
#
# COMPACT_ATOMS: atom_id res chain seq x y z
N MET A 1 -17.03 -9.37 6.62
CA MET A 1 -17.35 -7.94 6.87
C MET A 1 -17.02 -7.47 8.29
N ASN A 2 -16.67 -8.36 9.24
CA ASN A 2 -16.52 -7.98 10.65
C ASN A 2 -15.07 -7.74 11.10
N ALA A 3 -14.10 -7.65 10.19
CA ALA A 3 -12.68 -7.58 10.58
C ALA A 3 -12.37 -6.34 11.43
N VAL A 4 -12.94 -5.18 11.05
CA VAL A 4 -12.75 -3.92 11.78
C VAL A 4 -13.43 -4.01 13.16
N GLU A 5 -14.68 -4.44 13.19
CA GLU A 5 -15.43 -4.60 14.44
C GLU A 5 -14.76 -5.60 15.41
N ASN A 6 -14.33 -6.76 14.91
CA ASN A 6 -13.67 -7.77 15.74
C ASN A 6 -12.29 -7.31 16.27
N THR A 7 -11.64 -6.37 15.60
CA THR A 7 -10.30 -5.90 15.99
C THR A 7 -10.38 -4.70 16.92
N PHE A 8 -11.25 -3.75 16.59
CA PHE A 8 -11.30 -2.44 17.22
C PHE A 8 -12.53 -2.24 18.10
N HIS A 9 -13.49 -3.17 18.13
CA HIS A 9 -14.65 -3.16 19.04
C HIS A 9 -15.42 -1.82 19.10
N GLY A 10 -15.52 -1.12 17.96
CA GLY A 10 -16.17 0.18 17.91
C GLY A 10 -15.35 1.38 18.42
N ASP A 11 -14.10 1.17 18.85
CA ASP A 11 -13.23 2.22 19.42
C ASP A 11 -12.59 3.15 18.37
N ILE A 12 -13.00 3.04 17.11
CA ILE A 12 -12.49 3.87 16.02
C ILE A 12 -13.60 4.48 15.17
N ASP A 13 -13.32 5.67 14.67
CA ASP A 13 -14.09 6.30 13.60
C ASP A 13 -13.83 5.57 12.28
N TYR A 14 -14.87 4.96 11.69
CA TYR A 14 -14.71 4.12 10.51
C TYR A 14 -15.71 4.46 9.41
N ALA A 15 -15.17 4.77 8.22
CA ALA A 15 -15.92 4.91 6.98
C ALA A 15 -15.38 3.94 5.92
N MET A 16 -16.27 3.44 5.07
CA MET A 16 -15.94 2.56 3.96
C MET A 16 -16.27 3.26 2.64
N LEU A 17 -15.31 3.30 1.72
CA LEU A 17 -15.54 3.72 0.34
C LEU A 17 -15.55 2.49 -0.55
N HIS A 18 -16.70 2.21 -1.15
CA HIS A 18 -16.91 1.13 -2.10
C HIS A 18 -16.92 1.68 -3.53
N LYS A 19 -15.91 1.29 -4.31
CA LYS A 19 -15.84 1.62 -5.75
C LYS A 19 -16.64 0.59 -6.54
N ILE A 20 -17.57 1.07 -7.35
CA ILE A 20 -18.40 0.26 -8.23
C ILE A 20 -17.70 0.23 -9.58
N TYR A 21 -17.39 -0.98 -10.05
CA TYR A 21 -16.74 -1.21 -11.32
C TYR A 21 -17.64 -2.02 -12.23
N GLU A 22 -17.74 -1.61 -13.50
CA GLU A 22 -18.43 -2.36 -14.53
C GLU A 22 -17.45 -2.74 -15.65
N SER A 23 -17.69 -3.91 -16.21
CA SER A 23 -17.03 -4.34 -17.43
C SER A 23 -17.73 -3.63 -18.59
N PRO A 24 -17.00 -2.98 -19.53
CA PRO A 24 -17.63 -2.41 -20.71
C PRO A 24 -18.35 -3.52 -21.49
N ASP A 25 -19.61 -3.28 -21.86
CA ASP A 25 -20.46 -4.14 -22.69
C ASP A 25 -19.88 -4.24 -24.11
N THR A 26 -18.90 -5.12 -24.32
CA THR A 26 -18.51 -5.55 -25.65
C THR A 26 -18.13 -7.02 -25.59
N GLU A 27 -18.85 -7.86 -26.34
CA GLU A 27 -18.41 -9.19 -26.74
C GLU A 27 -16.99 -9.10 -27.35
N PHE A 28 -16.28 -10.22 -27.32
CA PHE A 28 -14.94 -10.47 -27.85
C PHE A 28 -13.78 -10.45 -26.83
N ASN A 29 -13.14 -11.63 -26.79
CA ASN A 29 -12.00 -12.11 -26.01
C ASN A 29 -10.71 -11.24 -26.04
N GLU A 30 -10.71 -10.06 -26.67
CA GLU A 30 -9.50 -9.27 -26.92
C GLU A 30 -9.05 -8.38 -25.74
N ARG A 31 -9.85 -8.29 -24.67
CA ARG A 31 -9.59 -7.36 -23.54
C ARG A 31 -9.35 -8.02 -22.18
N ARG A 32 -8.81 -9.26 -22.12
CA ARG A 32 -8.58 -9.99 -20.85
C ARG A 32 -7.72 -9.23 -19.80
N TYR A 33 -7.06 -8.14 -20.20
CA TYR A 33 -6.26 -7.27 -19.33
C TYR A 33 -6.69 -5.80 -19.29
N SER A 34 -7.79 -5.41 -19.96
CA SER A 34 -8.29 -4.04 -19.85
C SER A 34 -8.88 -3.80 -18.46
N PRO A 35 -8.53 -2.69 -17.78
CA PRO A 35 -9.08 -2.38 -16.47
C PRO A 35 -10.58 -2.11 -16.57
N ALA A 36 -11.34 -2.60 -15.59
CA ALA A 36 -12.76 -2.27 -15.45
C ALA A 36 -12.93 -0.76 -15.23
N VAL A 37 -14.04 -0.21 -15.71
CA VAL A 37 -14.34 1.22 -15.58
C VAL A 37 -15.01 1.43 -14.22
N CYS A 38 -14.50 2.39 -13.44
CA CYS A 38 -15.15 2.79 -12.19
C CYS A 38 -16.39 3.63 -12.56
N THR A 39 -17.59 3.09 -12.36
CA THR A 39 -18.86 3.73 -12.74
C THR A 39 -19.49 4.49 -11.57
N GLY A 40 -19.08 4.20 -10.34
CA GLY A 40 -19.60 4.89 -9.17
C GLY A 40 -18.75 4.70 -7.93
N ILE A 41 -19.05 5.51 -6.92
CA ILE A 41 -18.45 5.44 -5.58
C ILE A 41 -19.57 5.55 -4.56
N ASN A 42 -19.61 4.63 -3.60
CA ASN A 42 -20.50 4.69 -2.45
C ASN A 42 -19.65 4.84 -1.17
N ILE A 43 -19.83 5.94 -0.44
CA ILE A 43 -19.17 6.17 0.84
C ILE A 43 -20.18 5.95 1.95
N GLN A 44 -19.83 5.08 2.89
CA GLN A 44 -20.68 4.74 4.03
C GLN A 44 -19.93 5.02 5.33
N LYS A 45 -20.58 5.74 6.24
CA LYS A 45 -20.18 5.81 7.64
C LYS A 45 -20.59 4.49 8.31
N ILE A 46 -19.62 3.77 8.84
CA ILE A 46 -19.85 2.46 9.48
C ILE A 46 -19.91 2.60 11.00
N ASN A 47 -18.96 3.32 11.62
CA ASN A 47 -18.91 3.51 13.06
C ASN A 47 -18.31 4.87 13.46
N GLY A 48 -18.64 5.37 14.66
CA GLY A 48 -18.04 6.58 15.26
C GLY A 48 -18.49 7.88 14.59
N ASN A 49 -17.58 8.83 14.40
CA ASN A 49 -17.78 10.08 13.68
C ASN A 49 -16.63 10.40 12.69
N PRO A 50 -16.43 9.56 11.66
CA PRO A 50 -15.33 9.73 10.71
C PRO A 50 -15.51 10.98 9.85
N ASP A 51 -14.39 11.66 9.58
CA ASP A 51 -14.31 12.74 8.62
C ASP A 51 -14.43 12.20 7.19
N LEU A 52 -15.66 12.19 6.66
CA LEU A 52 -15.97 11.65 5.34
C LEU A 52 -15.24 12.39 4.20
N SER A 53 -14.79 13.63 4.41
CA SER A 53 -14.01 14.35 3.42
C SER A 53 -12.64 13.72 3.15
N LYS A 54 -12.15 12.92 4.11
CA LYS A 54 -10.88 12.19 4.02
C LYS A 54 -11.06 10.71 3.66
N ALA A 55 -12.30 10.23 3.57
CA ALA A 55 -12.59 8.84 3.21
C ALA A 55 -12.13 8.58 1.77
N SER A 56 -11.04 7.81 1.63
CA SER A 56 -10.49 7.47 0.32
C SER A 56 -9.75 6.13 0.36
N THR A 57 -9.75 5.41 -0.76
CA THR A 57 -8.93 4.19 -0.93
C THR A 57 -7.57 4.50 -1.56
N SER A 58 -7.35 5.73 -2.03
CA SER A 58 -6.17 6.13 -2.80
C SER A 58 -4.85 5.82 -2.10
N TYR A 59 -4.79 5.95 -0.77
CA TYR A 59 -3.58 5.64 0.00
C TYR A 59 -3.24 4.15 -0.02
N VAL A 60 -4.22 3.30 0.25
CA VAL A 60 -4.05 1.84 0.24
C VAL A 60 -3.79 1.33 -1.18
N GLU A 61 -4.49 1.87 -2.18
CA GLU A 61 -4.26 1.56 -3.60
C GLU A 61 -2.84 1.93 -4.03
N ARG A 62 -2.35 3.12 -3.64
CA ARG A 62 -0.99 3.57 -3.92
C ARG A 62 0.04 2.67 -3.24
N GLN A 63 -0.16 2.31 -1.99
CA GLN A 63 0.70 1.37 -1.27
C GLN A 63 0.73 0.01 -1.97
N ASN A 64 -0.43 -0.53 -2.35
CA ASN A 64 -0.54 -1.80 -3.07
C ASN A 64 0.21 -1.76 -4.41
N LEU A 65 0.09 -0.67 -5.16
CA LEU A 65 0.88 -0.46 -6.38
C LEU A 65 2.38 -0.44 -6.07
N THR A 66 2.80 0.34 -5.06
CA THR A 66 4.20 0.40 -4.64
C THR A 66 4.75 -0.96 -4.26
N MET A 67 4.01 -1.78 -3.52
CA MET A 67 4.41 -3.15 -3.18
C MET A 67 4.54 -4.00 -4.44
N ARG A 68 3.53 -4.03 -5.30
CA ARG A 68 3.55 -4.85 -6.53
C ARG A 68 4.66 -4.50 -7.50
N MET A 69 5.05 -3.22 -7.55
CA MET A 69 6.15 -2.74 -8.38
C MET A 69 7.52 -2.91 -7.72
N GLY A 70 7.57 -2.85 -6.38
CA GLY A 70 8.80 -2.92 -5.60
C GLY A 70 9.21 -4.32 -5.15
N MET A 71 8.32 -5.32 -5.24
CA MET A 71 8.65 -6.73 -5.02
C MET A 71 7.92 -7.62 -6.02
N ARG A 72 8.63 -8.63 -6.53
CA ARG A 72 8.06 -9.55 -7.54
C ARG A 72 7.03 -10.55 -6.98
N ARG A 73 7.03 -10.78 -5.66
CA ARG A 73 6.16 -11.77 -4.99
C ARG A 73 4.66 -11.47 -5.11
N TYR A 74 4.29 -10.20 -5.33
CA TYR A 74 2.91 -9.78 -5.58
C TYR A 74 2.62 -9.40 -7.04
N THR A 75 3.59 -9.55 -7.93
CA THR A 75 3.37 -9.37 -9.37
C THR A 75 2.64 -10.60 -9.91
N ARG A 76 1.63 -10.41 -10.78
CA ARG A 76 0.96 -11.51 -11.47
C ARG A 76 1.78 -11.96 -12.70
N LEU A 77 1.50 -13.17 -13.19
CA LEU A 77 2.09 -13.71 -14.44
C LEU A 77 3.63 -13.76 -14.41
N THR A 78 4.20 -14.20 -13.29
CA THR A 78 5.64 -14.39 -13.12
C THR A 78 5.91 -15.65 -12.30
N ASN A 79 7.05 -16.28 -12.53
CA ASN A 79 7.52 -17.45 -11.76
C ASN A 79 8.07 -17.06 -10.38
N ALA A 80 8.08 -15.78 -10.04
CA ALA A 80 8.67 -15.25 -8.82
C ALA A 80 7.71 -15.30 -7.62
N PHE A 81 7.20 -16.49 -7.26
CA PHE A 81 6.32 -16.70 -6.11
C PHE A 81 7.05 -17.32 -4.91
N SER A 82 6.47 -17.20 -3.71
CA SER A 82 6.95 -17.89 -2.51
C SER A 82 6.18 -19.19 -2.31
N LYS A 83 6.90 -20.32 -2.15
CA LYS A 83 6.28 -21.63 -1.83
C LYS A 83 5.81 -21.71 -0.37
N LYS A 84 6.48 -20.99 0.51
CA LYS A 84 6.27 -20.94 1.96
C LYS A 84 5.79 -19.55 2.36
N VAL A 85 4.85 -19.45 3.30
CA VAL A 85 4.29 -18.17 3.76
C VAL A 85 5.36 -17.33 4.47
N GLU A 86 6.29 -17.97 5.15
CA GLU A 86 7.42 -17.34 5.85
C GLU A 86 8.31 -16.60 4.85
N ASN A 87 8.59 -17.20 3.68
CA ASN A 87 9.37 -16.55 2.63
C ASN A 87 8.65 -15.34 2.02
N LEU A 88 7.31 -15.37 1.96
CA LEU A 88 6.54 -14.19 1.59
C LEU A 88 6.67 -13.10 2.68
N ALA A 89 6.51 -13.47 3.95
CA ALA A 89 6.66 -12.55 5.07
C ALA A 89 8.06 -11.89 5.12
N HIS A 90 9.13 -12.65 4.87
CA HIS A 90 10.49 -12.11 4.77
C HIS A 90 10.63 -11.12 3.61
N ALA A 91 10.10 -11.43 2.42
CA ALA A 91 10.14 -10.52 1.28
C ALA A 91 9.36 -9.22 1.55
N VAL A 92 8.21 -9.33 2.23
CA VAL A 92 7.40 -8.19 2.67
C VAL A 92 8.16 -7.32 3.67
N SER A 93 8.80 -7.96 4.66
CA SER A 93 9.60 -7.27 5.68
C SER A 93 10.76 -6.51 5.06
N LEU A 94 11.53 -7.15 4.16
CA LEU A 94 12.64 -6.52 3.44
C LEU A 94 12.18 -5.34 2.59
N HIS A 95 11.03 -5.47 1.91
CA HIS A 95 10.47 -4.36 1.14
C HIS A 95 10.13 -3.15 2.00
N TYR A 96 9.46 -3.35 3.15
CA TYR A 96 9.12 -2.24 4.04
C TYR A 96 10.36 -1.63 4.69
N MET A 97 11.36 -2.43 5.05
CA MET A 97 12.66 -1.92 5.51
C MET A 97 13.30 -1.02 4.46
N ALA A 98 13.42 -1.50 3.22
CA ALA A 98 14.00 -0.72 2.14
C ALA A 98 13.17 0.54 1.82
N TYR A 99 11.85 0.42 1.74
CA TYR A 99 10.96 1.53 1.39
C TYR A 99 10.94 2.63 2.46
N ASN A 100 10.82 2.26 3.73
CA ASN A 100 10.69 3.23 4.81
C ASN A 100 12.02 3.84 5.23
N PHE A 101 13.14 3.10 5.16
CA PHE A 101 14.41 3.54 5.74
C PHE A 101 15.49 3.86 4.70
N ALA A 102 15.57 3.12 3.59
CA ALA A 102 16.66 3.26 2.62
C ALA A 102 16.30 4.02 1.35
N ARG A 103 15.01 4.17 1.02
CA ARG A 103 14.56 4.81 -0.22
C ARG A 103 14.04 6.24 0.03
N PRO A 104 14.75 7.29 -0.41
CA PRO A 104 14.21 8.64 -0.36
C PRO A 104 12.93 8.77 -1.19
N HIS A 105 11.91 9.40 -0.61
CA HIS A 105 10.64 9.68 -1.28
C HIS A 105 10.71 11.04 -1.98
N GLY A 106 10.30 11.11 -3.24
CA GLY A 106 10.42 12.33 -4.06
C GLY A 106 9.69 13.53 -3.46
N THR A 107 8.41 13.37 -3.10
CA THR A 107 7.61 14.46 -2.51
C THR A 107 8.16 14.89 -1.15
N LEU A 108 8.60 13.95 -0.30
CA LEU A 108 9.17 14.28 1.01
C LEU A 108 10.51 14.99 0.87
N THR A 109 11.32 14.56 -0.10
CA THR A 109 12.60 15.21 -0.42
C THR A 109 12.38 16.64 -0.92
N LYS A 110 11.37 16.87 -1.76
CA LYS A 110 11.00 18.23 -2.20
C LYS A 110 10.50 19.09 -1.04
N ALA A 111 9.63 18.54 -0.20
CA ALA A 111 9.11 19.23 0.99
C ALA A 111 10.22 19.57 1.99
N ASN A 112 11.28 18.77 2.05
CA ASN A 112 12.46 19.03 2.86
C ASN A 112 13.57 19.78 2.09
N ASN A 113 13.19 20.79 1.29
CA ASN A 113 14.13 21.67 0.57
C ASN A 113 15.21 20.93 -0.23
N GLY A 114 14.87 19.80 -0.84
CA GLY A 114 15.79 18.97 -1.64
C GLY A 114 16.63 17.97 -0.85
N ARG A 115 16.59 18.01 0.49
CA ARG A 115 17.28 17.03 1.34
C ARG A 115 16.59 15.67 1.24
N LYS A 116 17.36 14.64 0.88
CA LYS A 116 16.86 13.25 0.75
C LYS A 116 16.17 12.82 2.04
N THR A 117 14.89 12.49 1.92
CA THR A 117 14.02 12.19 3.06
C THR A 117 13.23 10.92 2.79
N THR A 118 13.33 9.93 3.67
CA THR A 118 12.56 8.69 3.60
C THR A 118 11.25 8.79 4.39
N PRO A 119 10.28 7.88 4.18
CA PRO A 119 9.08 7.82 5.01
C PRO A 119 9.38 7.70 6.51
N GLY A 120 10.36 6.88 6.90
CA GLY A 120 10.78 6.74 8.30
C GLY A 120 11.38 8.02 8.88
N MET A 121 12.03 8.84 8.06
CA MET A 121 12.47 10.18 8.48
C MET A 121 11.30 11.14 8.68
N ALA A 122 10.33 11.16 7.76
CA ALA A 122 9.16 12.00 7.90
C ALA A 122 8.26 11.61 9.09
N ALA A 123 8.27 10.33 9.46
CA ALA A 123 7.59 9.82 10.66
C ALA A 123 8.37 10.04 11.97
N GLY A 124 9.60 10.59 11.92
CA GLY A 124 10.44 10.80 13.11
C GLY A 124 11.08 9.54 13.69
N ILE A 125 11.00 8.40 13.00
CA ILE A 125 11.52 7.09 13.46
C ILE A 125 13.01 6.93 13.12
N SER A 126 13.50 7.65 12.10
CA SER A 126 14.92 7.67 11.71
C SER A 126 15.37 9.10 11.44
N ASN A 127 16.64 9.40 11.68
CA ASN A 127 17.24 10.71 11.38
C ASN A 127 18.10 10.70 10.11
N ARG A 128 18.26 9.54 9.47
CA ARG A 128 19.08 9.35 8.27
C ARG A 128 18.45 8.39 7.27
N VAL A 129 18.93 8.47 6.03
CA VAL A 129 18.70 7.45 5.01
C VAL A 129 19.61 6.26 5.33
N TRP A 130 19.03 5.07 5.40
CA TRP A 130 19.78 3.84 5.62
C TRP A 130 20.40 3.34 4.31
N THR A 131 21.53 2.67 4.42
CA THR A 131 22.14 1.91 3.34
C THR A 131 21.62 0.47 3.38
N TYR A 132 21.78 -0.26 2.27
CA TYR A 132 21.48 -1.70 2.28
C TYR A 132 22.39 -2.49 3.22
N ARG A 133 23.60 -2.00 3.51
CA ARG A 133 24.49 -2.59 4.51
C ARG A 133 23.91 -2.46 5.92
N ASP A 134 23.32 -1.30 6.26
CA ASP A 134 22.64 -1.12 7.55
C ASP A 134 21.49 -2.11 7.73
N ILE A 135 20.72 -2.37 6.67
CA ILE A 135 19.62 -3.35 6.72
C ILE A 135 20.17 -4.77 6.85
N ALA A 136 21.23 -5.12 6.12
CA ALA A 136 21.83 -6.45 6.18
C ALA A 136 22.44 -6.75 7.56
N ALA A 137 23.04 -5.75 8.21
CA ALA A 137 23.62 -5.86 9.55
C ALA A 137 22.59 -6.12 10.66
N LEU A 138 21.27 -6.07 10.37
CA LEU A 138 20.23 -6.48 11.32
C LEU A 138 20.06 -8.01 11.42
N LEU A 139 20.73 -8.77 10.54
CA LEU A 139 20.65 -10.23 10.49
C LEU A 139 21.75 -10.92 11.31
N ASP A 140 22.74 -10.15 11.76
CA ASP A 140 23.81 -10.58 12.66
C ASP A 140 23.37 -10.52 14.13
#